data_AF-A0A554IC31-F1
#
_entry.id   AF-A0A554IC31-F1
#
_cell.length_a   1.000
_cell.length_b   1.000
_cell.length_c   1.000
_cell.angle_alpha   90.00
_cell.angle_beta   90.00
_cell.angle_gamma   90.00
#
_symmetry.space_group_name_H-M   'P 1'
#
loop_
_entity.id
_entity.type
_entity.pdbx_description
1 polymer ?
#
loop_
_entity_poly.entity_id
_entity_poly.type
_entity_poly.pdbx_seq_one_letter_code
_entity_poly.pdbx_strand_id
1 'polypeptide(L)' 'MDIYIKLAKEAVETFVKTGKIPSLSENLPQEMLIKKAGVFVSIHKKDGSLRGCIGTFLP' A
#
# COMPACT_ATOMS: atom_id res chain seq x y z
N MET A 1 -7.94 2.22 11.39
CA MET A 1 -6.76 1.82 10.58
C MET A 1 -6.46 2.99 9.67
N ASP A 2 -5.21 3.41 9.61
CA ASP A 2 -4.76 4.54 8.79
C ASP A 2 -5.08 4.32 7.29
N ILE A 3 -5.39 5.39 6.56
CA ILE A 3 -5.80 5.33 5.14
C ILE A 3 -4.69 4.77 4.23
N TYR A 4 -3.42 5.07 4.51
CA TYR A 4 -2.28 4.52 3.77
C TYR A 4 -2.18 3.01 3.97
N ILE A 5 -2.39 2.55 5.21
CA ILE A 5 -2.38 1.12 5.55
C ILE A 5 -3.56 0.41 4.89
N LYS A 6 -4.74 1.03 4.89
CA LYS A 6 -5.94 0.47 4.24
C LYS A 6 -5.71 0.28 2.74
N LEU A 7 -5.18 1.31 2.06
CA LEU A 7 -4.88 1.25 0.63
C LEU A 7 -3.85 0.16 0.31
N ALA A 8 -2.74 0.10 1.07
CA ALA A 8 -1.71 -0.91 0.89
C ALA A 8 -2.27 -2.34 1.08
N LYS A 9 -3.12 -2.53 2.09
CA LYS A 9 -3.77 -3.81 2.36
C LYS A 9 -4.72 -4.23 1.24
N GLU A 10 -5.57 -3.31 0.78
CA GLU A 10 -6.53 -3.57 -0.31
C GLU A 10 -5.82 -3.92 -1.62
N ALA A 11 -4.72 -3.21 -1.92
CA ALA A 11 -3.87 -3.50 -3.07
C ALA A 11 -3.31 -4.92 -3.05
N VAL A 12 -2.69 -5.31 -1.93
CA VAL A 12 -2.10 -6.64 -1.76
C VAL A 12 -3.18 -7.73 -1.78
N GLU A 13 -4.28 -7.54 -1.04
CA GLU A 13 -5.33 -8.55 -0.98
C GLU A 13 -6.00 -8.76 -2.34
N THR A 14 -6.28 -7.68 -3.08
CA THR A 14 -6.91 -7.79 -4.40
C THR A 14 -5.98 -8.51 -5.38
N PHE A 15 -4.71 -8.15 -5.39
CA PHE A 15 -3.74 -8.78 -6.28
C PHE A 15 -3.56 -10.27 -5.95
N VAL A 16 -3.43 -10.63 -4.68
CA VAL A 16 -3.30 -12.04 -4.25
C VAL A 16 -4.54 -12.86 -4.59
N LYS A 17 -5.74 -12.31 -4.43
CA LYS A 17 -7.01 -13.03 -4.67
C LYS A 17 -7.37 -13.14 -6.15
N THR A 18 -7.04 -12.13 -6.97
CA THR A 18 -7.56 -11.99 -8.33
C THR A 18 -6.49 -11.97 -9.42
N GLY A 19 -5.22 -11.77 -9.06
CA GLY A 19 -4.12 -11.54 -10.00
C GLY A 19 -4.15 -10.17 -10.69
N LYS A 20 -5.06 -9.26 -10.31
CA LYS A 20 -5.23 -7.95 -10.94
C LYS A 20 -4.81 -6.81 -10.01
N ILE A 21 -4.33 -5.72 -10.59
CA ILE A 21 -4.05 -4.48 -9.87
C ILE A 21 -5.40 -3.74 -9.68
N PRO A 22 -5.82 -3.40 -8.45
CA PRO A 22 -7.06 -2.68 -8.24
C PRO A 22 -6.98 -1.26 -8.80
N SER A 23 -8.13 -0.73 -9.22
CA SER A 23 -8.30 0.70 -9.48
C SER A 23 -8.19 1.51 -8.19
N LEU A 24 -7.72 2.75 -8.29
CA LEU A 24 -7.71 3.67 -7.14
C LEU A 24 -9.15 3.95 -6.69
N SER A 25 -9.35 3.98 -5.37
CA SER A 25 -10.63 4.40 -4.79
C SER A 25 -10.85 5.90 -5.00
N GLU A 26 -12.08 6.30 -5.35
CA GLU A 26 -12.44 7.71 -5.55
C GLU A 26 -12.39 8.55 -4.27
N ASN A 27 -12.39 7.90 -3.09
CA ASN A 27 -12.45 8.55 -1.79
C ASN A 27 -11.07 8.76 -1.13
N LEU A 28 -9.98 8.80 -1.92
CA LEU A 28 -8.64 9.06 -1.39
C LEU A 28 -8.41 10.55 -1.15
N PRO A 29 -7.76 10.95 -0.03
CA PRO A 29 -7.35 12.32 0.21
C PRO A 29 -6.52 12.87 -0.95
N GLN A 30 -6.81 14.10 -1.39
CA GLN A 30 -6.12 14.73 -2.52
C GLN A 30 -4.60 14.83 -2.34
N GLU A 31 -4.13 15.01 -1.09
CA GLU A 31 -2.68 15.04 -0.81
C GLU A 31 -1.98 13.75 -1.27
N MET A 32 -2.61 12.58 -1.10
CA MET A 32 -2.06 11.29 -1.51
C MET A 32 -1.92 11.16 -3.04
N LEU A 33 -2.66 11.96 -3.79
CA LEU A 33 -2.71 11.93 -5.25
C LEU A 33 -1.80 12.98 -5.90
N ILE A 34 -1.62 14.12 -5.23
CA ILE A 34 -0.90 15.28 -5.79
C ILE A 34 0.56 15.31 -5.33
N LYS A 35 0.82 14.92 -4.08
CA LYS A 35 2.15 15.03 -3.49
C LYS A 35 2.99 13.82 -3.86
N LYS A 36 4.06 14.05 -4.62
CA LYS A 36 5.05 13.01 -4.89
C LYS A 36 5.96 12.82 -3.68
N ALA A 37 6.14 11.58 -3.27
CA ALA A 37 7.03 11.19 -2.18
C ALA A 37 7.54 9.76 -2.43
N GLY A 38 8.74 9.45 -1.93
CA GLY A 38 9.17 8.07 -1.79
C GLY A 38 8.31 7.35 -0.73
N VAL A 39 7.96 6.09 -0.98
CA VAL A 39 7.11 5.29 -0.09
C VAL A 39 7.64 3.86 -0.01
N PHE A 40 7.60 3.31 1.21
CA PHE A 40 7.91 1.90 1.48
C PHE A 40 6.71 1.24 2.16
N VAL A 41 6.42 0.00 1.76
CA VAL A 41 5.41 -0.86 2.39
C VAL A 41 6.12 -2.09 2.95
N SER A 42 5.98 -2.30 4.25
CA SER A 42 6.48 -3.48 4.94
C SER A 42 5.33 -4.33 5.46
N ILE A 43 5.42 -5.65 5.22
CA ILE A 43 4.49 -6.63 5.75
C ILE A 43 5.21 -7.39 6.85
N HIS A 44 4.62 -7.41 8.03
CA HIS A 44 5.10 -8.17 9.17
C HIS A 44 4.14 -9.31 9.47
N LYS A 45 4.68 -10.45 9.88
CA LYS A 45 3.87 -11.56 10.41
C LYS A 45 3.38 -11.22 11.81
N LYS A 46 2.43 -12.00 12.31
CA LYS A 46 1.86 -11.81 13.66
C LYS A 46 2.89 -11.97 14.79
N ASP A 47 3.97 -12.71 14.54
CA ASP A 47 5.12 -12.87 15.45
C ASP A 47 6.10 -11.68 15.40
N GLY A 48 5.79 -10.64 14.62
CA GLY A 48 6.64 -9.45 14.45
C GLY A 48 7.74 -9.62 13.41
N SER A 49 7.97 -10.81 12.86
CA SER A 49 9.01 -11.03 11.85
C SER A 49 8.66 -10.36 10.51
N LEU A 50 9.68 -9.80 9.84
CA LEU A 50 9.53 -9.21 8.52
C LEU A 50 9.19 -10.29 7.48
N ARG A 51 8.10 -10.09 6.74
CA ARG A 51 7.73 -10.93 5.59
C ARG A 51 8.24 -10.35 4.27
N GLY A 52 8.32 -9.03 4.17
CA GLY A 52 8.84 -8.32 3.00
C GLY A 52 8.71 -6.81 3.14
N CYS A 53 9.60 -6.07 2.48
CA CYS A 53 9.61 -4.61 2.42
C CYS A 53 10.00 -4.17 1.01
N ILE A 54 9.15 -3.37 0.34
CA ILE A 54 9.38 -2.85 -1.00
C ILE A 54 8.97 -1.38 -1.05
N GLY A 55 9.70 -0.58 -1.81
CA GLY A 55 9.41 0.84 -1.96
C GLY A 55 10.37 1.56 -2.90
N THR A 56 10.09 2.83 -3.13
CA THR A 56 10.96 3.76 -3.86
C THR A 56 11.39 4.89 -2.92
N PHE A 57 12.66 5.29 -2.99
CA PHE A 57 13.19 6.37 -2.15
C PHE A 57 13.11 7.75 -2.84
N LEU A 58 12.91 7.79 -4.15
CA LEU A 58 12.69 9.01 -4.92
C LEU A 58 11.20 9.19 -5.27
N PRO A 59 10.70 10.45 -5.25
CA PRO A 59 9.38 10.83 -5.77
C PRO A 59 9.30 10.93 -7.29
#